data_AF-A0A899FYJ9-F1
#
_entry.id   AF-A0A899FYJ9-F1
#
_cell.length_a   1.000
_cell.length_b   1.000
_cell.length_c   1.000
_cell.angle_alpha   90.00
_cell.angle_beta   90.00
_cell.angle_gamma   90.00
#
_symmetry.space_group_name_H-M   'P 1'
#
loop_
_entity.id
_entity.type
_entity.pdbx_description
1 polymer ?
#
loop_
_entity_poly.entity_id
_entity_poly.type
_entity_poly.pdbx_seq_one_letter_code
_entity_poly.pdbx_strand_id
1 'polypeptide(L)'
;MPIKGKTLNKQIVSAKNETRAYHGEMLREHQWLRLFSLSEVEKTKTNELSAINLYSILERRIDTIIHRALFASSIKQARQMVIHGKVNVNGKRVRDPGYLLEPGDMFSADVITVMRNTGSPEMFKNKSLKGEKSLKNIGPYIPRPYMSPFSFVPVYLEVYQKYQVLFLQIFIHWHIVII
;
A
#
# COMPACT_ATOMS: atom_id res chain seq x y z
N MET A 1 12.30 21.73 19.84
CA MET A 1 13.60 21.71 20.54
C MET A 1 14.17 20.30 20.52
N PRO A 2 15.48 20.10 20.37
CA PRO A 2 16.07 18.77 20.42
C PRO A 2 15.82 18.13 21.78
N ILE A 3 15.43 16.85 21.79
CA ILE A 3 15.35 16.02 22.99
C ILE A 3 16.71 16.03 23.71
N LYS A 4 16.69 16.23 25.02
CA LYS A 4 17.89 16.32 25.87
C LYS A 4 18.80 15.10 25.65
N GLY A 5 20.06 15.33 25.29
CA GLY A 5 21.07 14.28 25.08
C GLY A 5 21.24 13.76 23.64
N LYS A 6 20.44 14.20 22.65
CA LYS A 6 20.65 13.88 21.23
C LYS A 6 20.78 15.15 20.39
N THR A 7 21.72 15.16 19.44
CA THR A 7 21.82 16.25 18.44
C THR A 7 20.62 16.23 17.51
N LEU A 8 20.26 17.38 16.93
CA LEU A 8 19.16 17.50 15.99
C LEU A 8 19.31 16.55 14.79
N ASN A 9 20.52 16.45 14.23
CA ASN A 9 20.80 15.55 13.11
C ASN A 9 20.54 14.07 13.46
N LYS A 10 20.89 13.64 14.68
CA LYS A 10 20.59 12.29 15.15
C LYS A 10 19.08 12.04 15.25
N GLN A 11 18.31 13.04 15.65
CA GLN A 11 16.85 12.93 15.73
C GLN A 11 16.21 12.84 14.33
N ILE A 12 16.68 13.64 13.38
CA ILE A 12 16.23 13.60 11.98
C ILE A 12 16.51 12.23 11.37
N VAL A 13 17.72 11.68 11.58
CA VAL A 13 18.08 10.34 11.08
C VAL A 13 17.23 9.26 11.74
N SER A 14 16.97 9.35 13.05
CA SER A 14 16.08 8.40 13.76
C SER A 14 14.68 8.42 13.18
N ALA A 15 14.05 9.60 13.08
CA ALA A 15 12.71 9.76 12.53
C ALA A 15 12.61 9.28 11.07
N LYS A 16 13.63 9.57 10.25
CA LYS A 16 13.73 9.04 8.88
C LYS A 16 13.75 7.52 8.87
N ASN A 17 14.57 6.90 9.71
CA ASN A 17 14.72 5.44 9.77
C ASN A 17 13.43 4.76 10.26
N GLU A 18 12.77 5.32 11.27
CA GLU A 18 11.49 4.82 11.79
C GLU A 18 10.39 4.86 10.72
N THR A 19 10.27 5.99 10.02
CA THR A 19 9.29 6.15 8.94
C THR A 19 9.55 5.16 7.79
N ARG A 20 10.82 4.96 7.43
CA ARG A 20 11.23 3.98 6.40
C ARG A 20 10.95 2.55 6.83
N ALA A 21 11.22 2.21 8.09
CA ALA A 21 10.98 0.86 8.61
C ALA A 21 9.51 0.45 8.46
N TYR A 22 8.58 1.41 8.63
CA TYR A 22 7.15 1.15 8.52
C TYR A 22 6.63 1.12 7.07
N HIS A 23 6.93 2.12 6.24
CA HIS A 23 6.34 2.25 4.90
C HIS A 23 7.15 1.61 3.77
N GLY A 24 8.44 1.34 3.96
CA GLY A 24 9.25 0.86 2.85
C GLY A 24 10.74 0.95 3.11
N GLU A 25 11.26 -0.01 3.86
CA GLU A 25 12.70 -0.17 4.14
C GLU A 25 13.54 -0.14 2.86
N MET A 26 12.98 -0.65 1.76
CA MET A 26 13.60 -0.84 0.45
C MET A 26 13.80 0.45 -0.35
N LEU A 27 13.27 1.58 0.10
CA LEU A 27 13.42 2.85 -0.61
C LEU A 27 14.88 3.30 -0.58
N ARG A 28 15.51 3.58 -1.72
CA ARG A 28 16.88 4.13 -1.68
C ARG A 28 16.84 5.62 -1.27
N GLU A 29 17.95 6.17 -0.79
CA GLU A 29 18.02 7.57 -0.32
C GLU A 29 17.56 8.57 -1.40
N HIS A 30 17.99 8.39 -2.65
CA HIS A 30 17.55 9.26 -3.76
C HIS A 30 16.02 9.28 -3.98
N GLN A 31 15.35 8.14 -3.78
CA GLN A 31 13.89 8.04 -3.86
C GLN A 31 13.24 8.72 -2.67
N TRP A 32 13.83 8.55 -1.48
CA TRP A 32 13.36 9.22 -0.27
C TRP A 32 13.40 10.74 -0.42
N LEU A 33 14.53 11.28 -0.89
CA LEU A 33 14.68 12.71 -1.13
C LEU A 33 13.66 13.23 -2.13
N ARG A 34 13.38 12.48 -3.20
CA ARG A 34 12.34 12.84 -4.18
C ARG A 34 10.95 12.93 -3.54
N LEU A 35 10.59 11.96 -2.69
CA LEU A 35 9.30 11.96 -1.99
C LEU A 35 9.21 13.11 -0.98
N PHE A 36 10.32 13.44 -0.32
CA PHE A 36 10.40 14.55 0.61
C PHE A 36 10.23 15.90 -0.11
N SER A 37 10.90 16.11 -1.25
CA SER A 37 10.70 17.31 -2.07
C SER A 37 9.25 17.43 -2.57
N LEU A 38 8.60 16.30 -2.92
CA LEU A 38 7.18 16.30 -3.27
C LEU A 38 6.31 16.73 -2.08
N SER A 39 6.61 16.27 -0.86
CA SER A 39 5.82 16.65 0.32
C SER A 39 5.99 18.13 0.69
N GLU A 40 7.17 18.72 0.46
CA GLU A 40 7.40 20.16 0.60
C GLU A 40 6.59 20.97 -0.42
N VAL A 41 6.46 20.48 -1.66
CA VAL A 41 5.61 21.10 -2.68
C VAL A 41 4.12 20.96 -2.33
N GLU A 42 3.69 19.86 -1.73
CA GLU A 42 2.31 19.72 -1.26
C GLU A 42 2.04 20.63 -0.04
N LYS A 43 3.05 20.82 0.83
CA LYS A 43 2.97 21.69 2.00
C LYS A 43 2.56 23.12 1.63
N THR A 44 3.11 23.65 0.54
CA THR A 44 2.77 25.01 0.07
C THR A 44 1.35 25.10 -0.50
N LYS A 45 0.76 23.98 -0.94
CA LYS A 45 -0.61 23.92 -1.46
C LYS A 45 -1.65 23.73 -0.35
N THR A 46 -1.39 22.83 0.60
CA THR A 46 -2.36 22.44 1.64
C THR A 46 -2.21 23.23 2.94
N ASN A 47 -1.11 23.99 3.12
CA ASN A 47 -0.72 24.63 4.37
C ASN A 47 -0.56 23.66 5.56
N GLU A 48 -0.47 22.36 5.30
CA GLU A 48 -0.28 21.33 6.33
C GLU A 48 1.20 21.14 6.70
N LEU A 49 1.49 20.26 7.66
CA LEU A 49 2.86 19.91 8.01
C LEU A 49 3.49 19.02 6.93
N SER A 50 4.74 19.30 6.54
CA SER A 50 5.47 18.51 5.52
C SER A 50 5.56 17.02 5.87
N ALA A 51 5.63 16.70 7.16
CA ALA A 51 5.65 15.33 7.64
C ALA A 51 4.34 14.61 7.30
N ILE A 52 3.20 15.25 7.53
CA ILE A 52 1.86 14.71 7.25
C ILE A 52 1.71 14.41 5.75
N ASN A 53 2.12 15.34 4.89
CA ASN A 53 2.10 15.14 3.45
C ASN A 53 3.04 13.99 3.03
N LEU A 54 4.21 13.85 3.65
CA LEU A 54 5.11 12.73 3.37
C LEU A 54 4.45 11.38 3.70
N TYR A 55 3.78 11.27 4.84
CA TYR A 55 3.01 10.08 5.21
C TYR A 55 1.90 9.79 4.20
N SER A 56 1.16 10.81 3.78
CA SER A 56 0.13 10.70 2.74
C SER A 56 0.70 10.15 1.43
N ILE A 57 1.80 10.72 0.94
CA ILE A 57 2.47 10.26 -0.28
C ILE A 57 2.93 8.80 -0.12
N LEU A 58 3.50 8.42 1.04
CA LEU A 58 3.97 7.05 1.30
C LEU A 58 2.82 6.03 1.34
N GLU A 59 1.67 6.39 1.91
CA GLU A 59 0.47 5.56 1.94
C GLU A 59 -0.26 5.49 0.59
N ARG A 60 -0.03 6.46 -0.32
CA ARG A 60 -0.59 6.45 -1.69
C ARG A 60 0.13 5.55 -2.68
N ARG A 61 1.29 5.01 -2.31
CA ARG A 61 2.05 4.15 -3.21
C ARG A 61 1.33 2.82 -3.43
N ILE A 62 1.34 2.34 -4.67
CA ILE A 62 0.68 1.09 -5.03
C ILE A 62 1.20 -0.11 -4.23
N ASP A 63 2.50 -0.18 -3.90
CA ASP A 63 3.06 -1.27 -3.08
C ASP A 63 2.57 -1.23 -1.63
N THR A 64 2.48 -0.05 -1.02
CA THR A 64 1.86 0.14 0.29
C THR A 64 0.38 -0.24 0.26
N ILE A 65 -0.37 0.23 -0.73
CA ILE A 65 -1.82 0.02 -0.83
C ILE A 65 -2.17 -1.46 -1.01
N ILE A 66 -1.43 -2.21 -1.82
CA ILE A 66 -1.63 -3.67 -1.99
C ILE A 66 -1.44 -4.40 -0.65
N HIS A 67 -0.44 -3.98 0.14
CA HIS A 67 -0.22 -4.54 1.47
C HIS A 67 -1.35 -4.16 2.44
N ARG A 68 -1.84 -2.91 2.41
CA ARG A 68 -2.99 -2.46 3.21
C ARG A 68 -4.31 -3.15 2.84
N ALA A 69 -4.49 -3.50 1.57
CA ALA A 69 -5.60 -4.30 1.07
C ALA A 69 -5.47 -5.80 1.41
N LEU A 70 -4.43 -6.18 2.16
CA LEU A 70 -4.14 -7.56 2.57
C LEU A 70 -3.90 -8.53 1.40
N PHE A 71 -3.59 -8.05 0.20
CA PHE A 71 -3.28 -8.90 -0.96
C PHE A 71 -1.86 -9.48 -0.95
N ALA A 72 -1.02 -8.98 -0.04
CA ALA A 72 0.32 -9.47 0.24
C ALA A 72 0.57 -9.44 1.75
N SER A 73 1.42 -10.33 2.25
CA SER A 73 1.80 -10.39 3.67
C SER A 73 2.84 -9.36 4.07
N SER A 74 3.55 -8.78 3.10
CA SER A 74 4.56 -7.74 3.32
C SER A 74 4.61 -6.77 2.14
N ILE A 75 5.11 -5.55 2.39
CA ILE A 75 5.34 -4.56 1.34
C ILE A 75 6.34 -5.09 0.30
N LYS A 76 7.35 -5.88 0.72
CA LYS A 76 8.35 -6.50 -0.18
C LYS A 76 7.68 -7.43 -1.19
N GLN A 77 6.73 -8.23 -0.72
CA GLN A 77 5.95 -9.13 -1.55
C GLN A 77 4.99 -8.35 -2.47
N ALA A 78 4.31 -7.32 -1.96
CA ALA A 78 3.48 -6.43 -2.78
C ALA A 78 4.28 -5.78 -3.93
N ARG A 79 5.49 -5.30 -3.63
CA ARG A 79 6.42 -4.74 -4.61
C ARG A 79 6.78 -5.76 -5.70
N GLN A 80 7.05 -7.01 -5.34
CA GLN A 80 7.30 -8.08 -6.32
C GLN A 80 6.10 -8.31 -7.23
N MET A 81 4.88 -8.30 -6.70
CA MET A 81 3.66 -8.43 -7.51
C MET A 81 3.57 -7.34 -8.58
N VAL A 82 3.85 -6.10 -8.21
CA VAL A 82 3.84 -4.96 -9.14
C VAL A 82 4.93 -5.11 -10.20
N ILE A 83 6.17 -5.40 -9.80
CA ILE A 83 7.31 -5.57 -10.73
C ILE A 83 7.02 -6.68 -11.76
N HIS A 84 6.41 -7.78 -11.31
CA HIS A 84 6.03 -8.89 -12.19
C HIS A 84 4.78 -8.61 -13.05
N GLY A 85 4.18 -7.42 -12.94
CA GLY A 85 3.03 -7.00 -13.74
C GLY A 85 1.75 -7.76 -13.41
N LYS A 86 1.58 -8.12 -12.13
CA LYS A 86 0.40 -8.82 -11.60
C LYS A 86 -0.68 -7.88 -11.07
N VAL A 87 -0.51 -6.59 -11.33
CA VAL A 87 -1.38 -5.52 -10.85
C VAL A 87 -1.73 -4.60 -12.01
N ASN A 88 -3.00 -4.28 -12.10
CA ASN A 88 -3.51 -3.30 -13.04
C ASN A 88 -4.18 -2.16 -12.27
N VAL A 89 -3.98 -0.92 -12.71
CA VAL A 89 -4.68 0.28 -12.22
C VAL A 89 -5.52 0.81 -13.38
N ASN A 90 -6.81 1.01 -13.16
CA ASN A 90 -7.77 1.46 -14.18
C ASN A 90 -7.67 0.65 -15.49
N GLY A 91 -7.50 -0.67 -15.37
CA GLY A 91 -7.33 -1.60 -16.50
C GLY A 91 -5.95 -1.61 -17.16
N LYS A 92 -5.05 -0.67 -16.82
CA LYS A 92 -3.69 -0.61 -17.35
C LYS A 92 -2.71 -1.33 -16.44
N ARG A 93 -1.83 -2.16 -17.00
CA ARG A 93 -0.80 -2.88 -16.23
C ARG A 93 0.25 -1.88 -15.72
N VAL A 94 0.44 -1.84 -14.40
CA VAL A 94 1.44 -0.99 -13.75
C VAL A 94 2.60 -1.85 -13.28
N ARG A 95 3.83 -1.44 -13.61
CA ARG A 95 5.07 -2.12 -13.20
C ARG A 95 5.95 -1.29 -12.27
N ASP A 96 5.58 -0.03 -12.03
CA ASP A 96 6.28 0.84 -11.09
C ASP A 96 5.65 0.73 -9.70
N PRO A 97 6.34 0.19 -8.69
CA PRO A 97 5.81 0.14 -7.32
C PRO A 97 5.76 1.52 -6.65
N GLY A 98 6.48 2.51 -7.19
CA GLY A 98 6.40 3.90 -6.75
C GLY A 98 5.22 4.67 -7.35
N TYR A 99 4.35 4.02 -8.13
CA TYR A 99 3.15 4.64 -8.68
C TYR A 99 2.25 5.14 -7.55
N LEU A 100 1.96 6.44 -7.58
CA LEU A 100 1.09 7.12 -6.61
C LEU A 100 -0.34 7.05 -7.13
N LEU A 101 -1.23 6.43 -6.36
CA LEU A 101 -2.66 6.40 -6.67
C LEU A 101 -3.28 7.77 -6.41
N GLU A 102 -4.19 8.16 -7.30
CA GLU A 102 -5.03 9.34 -7.15
C GLU A 102 -6.42 8.94 -6.62
N PRO A 103 -7.07 9.81 -5.83
CA PRO A 103 -8.45 9.61 -5.40
C PRO A 103 -9.36 9.18 -6.56
N GLY A 104 -10.10 8.09 -6.38
CA GLY A 104 -10.95 7.49 -7.40
C GLY A 104 -10.27 6.42 -8.27
N ASP A 105 -8.96 6.21 -8.16
CA ASP A 105 -8.29 5.13 -8.88
C ASP A 105 -8.73 3.76 -8.35
N MET A 106 -9.01 2.85 -9.29
CA MET A 106 -9.32 1.46 -8.98
C MET A 106 -8.16 0.56 -9.42
N PHE A 107 -7.65 -0.25 -8.51
CA PHE A 107 -6.66 -1.27 -8.85
C PHE A 107 -7.21 -2.69 -8.72
N SER A 108 -6.69 -3.59 -9.53
CA SER A 108 -7.02 -5.02 -9.52
C SER A 108 -5.75 -5.85 -9.45
N ALA A 109 -5.73 -6.84 -8.58
CA ALA A 109 -4.62 -7.78 -8.46
C ALA A 109 -4.97 -9.15 -9.08
N ASP A 110 -3.97 -9.81 -9.67
CA ASP A 110 -4.11 -11.18 -10.18
C ASP A 110 -4.44 -12.15 -9.03
N VAL A 111 -5.65 -12.70 -9.07
CA VAL A 111 -6.22 -13.58 -8.03
C VAL A 111 -5.28 -14.73 -7.66
N ILE A 112 -4.68 -15.35 -8.69
CA ILE A 112 -3.75 -16.47 -8.52
C ILE A 112 -2.53 -16.03 -7.69
N THR A 113 -2.01 -14.84 -7.98
CA THR A 113 -0.85 -14.30 -7.28
C THR A 113 -1.20 -13.93 -5.85
N VAL A 114 -2.36 -13.30 -5.63
CA VAL A 114 -2.86 -12.98 -4.28
C VAL A 114 -2.96 -14.25 -3.45
N MET A 115 -3.66 -15.27 -3.93
CA MET A 115 -3.85 -16.53 -3.20
C MET A 115 -2.54 -17.26 -2.87
N ARG A 116 -1.53 -17.19 -3.75
CA ARG A 116 -0.20 -17.74 -3.46
C ARG A 116 0.48 -16.99 -2.32
N ASN A 117 0.38 -15.66 -2.37
CA ASN A 117 1.06 -14.78 -1.44
C ASN A 117 0.43 -14.78 -0.05
N THR A 118 -0.89 -14.86 0.00
CA THR A 118 -1.69 -14.92 1.22
C THR A 118 -1.81 -16.34 1.74
N GLY A 119 -1.38 -17.34 0.95
CA GLY A 119 -1.25 -18.74 1.35
C GLY A 119 -2.59 -19.45 1.49
N SER A 120 -3.31 -19.61 0.38
CA SER A 120 -4.22 -20.75 0.20
C SER A 120 -3.55 -21.74 -0.76
N PRO A 121 -2.45 -22.43 -0.37
CA PRO A 121 -1.70 -23.27 -1.29
C PRO A 121 -2.50 -24.50 -1.70
N GLU A 122 -3.51 -24.88 -0.90
CA GLU A 122 -4.33 -26.06 -1.13
C GLU A 122 -5.10 -25.99 -2.45
N MET A 123 -5.49 -24.78 -2.91
CA MET A 123 -6.08 -24.61 -4.24
C MET A 123 -5.07 -24.88 -5.38
N PHE A 124 -3.77 -24.63 -5.17
CA PHE A 124 -2.74 -24.75 -6.22
C PHE A 124 -2.20 -26.16 -6.42
N LYS A 125 -2.53 -27.11 -5.54
CA LYS A 125 -2.21 -28.53 -5.75
C LYS A 125 -2.90 -29.09 -7.01
N ASN A 126 -4.03 -28.48 -7.42
CA ASN A 126 -4.76 -28.89 -8.61
C ASN A 126 -4.34 -28.07 -9.83
N LYS A 127 -3.54 -28.67 -10.73
CA LYS A 127 -3.12 -28.09 -12.03
C LYS A 127 -4.29 -27.58 -12.90
N SER A 128 -5.53 -28.02 -12.63
CA SER A 128 -6.75 -27.78 -13.39
C SER A 128 -7.33 -26.36 -13.30
N LEU A 129 -6.86 -25.50 -12.37
CA LEU A 129 -7.37 -24.13 -12.21
C LEU A 129 -6.72 -23.08 -13.13
N LYS A 130 -5.87 -23.50 -14.07
CA LYS A 130 -5.18 -22.58 -15.01
C LYS A 130 -6.10 -21.91 -16.05
N GLY A 131 -7.38 -22.27 -16.13
CA GLY A 131 -8.33 -21.70 -17.08
C GLY A 131 -9.10 -20.48 -16.52
N GLU A 132 -9.30 -19.45 -17.35
CA GLU A 132 -10.06 -18.22 -17.02
C GLU A 132 -11.47 -18.49 -16.47
N LYS A 133 -12.09 -19.62 -16.85
CA LYS A 133 -13.43 -20.02 -16.40
C LYS A 133 -13.49 -20.39 -14.92
N SER A 134 -12.39 -20.86 -14.33
CA SER A 134 -12.32 -21.26 -12.92
C SER A 134 -12.17 -20.05 -11.98
N LEU A 135 -11.63 -18.93 -12.48
CA LEU A 135 -11.43 -17.70 -11.71
C LEU A 135 -12.75 -16.97 -11.42
N LYS A 136 -13.78 -17.16 -12.25
CA LYS A 136 -15.10 -16.54 -12.09
C LYS A 136 -15.90 -17.09 -10.90
N ASN A 137 -15.56 -18.28 -10.40
CA ASN A 137 -16.26 -18.97 -9.32
C ASN A 137 -15.52 -18.88 -7.97
N ILE A 138 -14.48 -18.05 -7.87
CA ILE A 138 -13.75 -17.85 -6.63
C ILE A 138 -14.58 -16.95 -5.72
N GLY A 139 -14.84 -17.43 -4.50
CA GLY A 139 -15.54 -16.67 -3.47
C GLY A 139 -14.81 -15.37 -3.08
N PRO A 140 -15.45 -14.51 -2.27
CA PRO A 140 -14.83 -13.25 -1.85
C PRO A 140 -13.47 -13.50 -1.17
N TYR A 141 -12.53 -12.56 -1.34
CA TYR A 141 -11.24 -12.64 -0.68
C TYR A 141 -11.42 -12.59 0.84
N ILE A 142 -10.94 -13.62 1.55
CA ILE A 142 -10.92 -13.68 3.01
C ILE A 142 -9.45 -13.68 3.45
N PRO A 143 -8.96 -12.65 4.16
CA PRO A 143 -7.60 -12.64 4.68
C PRO A 143 -7.45 -13.68 5.80
N ARG A 144 -6.23 -14.17 6.02
CA ARG A 144 -5.96 -15.14 7.09
C ARG A 144 -6.18 -14.54 8.49
N PRO A 145 -6.59 -15.32 9.49
CA PRO A 145 -6.83 -14.83 10.85
C PRO A 145 -5.65 -14.06 11.45
N TYR A 146 -4.42 -14.53 11.23
CA TYR A 146 -3.19 -13.89 11.73
C TYR A 146 -2.63 -12.78 10.81
N MET A 147 -3.16 -12.63 9.59
CA MET A 147 -2.94 -11.41 8.80
C MET A 147 -3.84 -10.27 9.30
N SER A 148 -4.96 -10.62 9.94
CA SER A 148 -5.99 -9.69 10.43
C SER A 148 -5.88 -9.14 11.88
N PRO A 149 -5.00 -9.55 12.82
CA PRO A 149 -5.16 -9.12 14.22
C PRO A 149 -4.93 -7.62 14.45
N PHE A 150 -4.19 -6.96 13.55
CA PHE A 150 -3.87 -5.52 13.63
C PHE A 150 -3.99 -4.76 12.30
N SER A 151 -4.26 -5.45 11.19
CA SER A 151 -4.48 -4.80 9.88
C SER A 151 -5.97 -4.51 9.69
N PHE A 152 -6.42 -3.40 10.26
CA PHE A 152 -7.65 -2.77 9.79
C PHE A 152 -7.41 -2.38 8.32
N VAL A 153 -8.24 -2.87 7.38
CA VAL A 153 -8.26 -2.31 6.03
C VAL A 153 -8.60 -0.84 6.22
N PRO A 154 -7.69 0.07 5.86
CA PRO A 154 -7.88 1.48 6.21
C PRO A 154 -9.12 2.02 5.51
N VAL A 155 -9.79 2.99 6.16
CA VAL A 155 -11.06 3.59 5.70
C VAL A 155 -10.96 4.16 4.28
N TYR A 156 -9.76 4.53 3.83
CA TYR A 156 -9.52 5.04 2.47
C TYR A 156 -9.46 3.95 1.38
N LEU A 157 -9.65 2.68 1.72
CA LEU A 157 -9.68 1.56 0.78
C LEU A 157 -11.01 0.80 0.87
N GLU A 158 -11.70 0.72 -0.26
CA GLU A 158 -12.87 -0.14 -0.41
C GLU A 158 -12.49 -1.40 -1.18
N VAL A 159 -12.54 -2.56 -0.51
CA VAL A 159 -12.22 -3.85 -1.14
C VAL A 159 -13.48 -4.49 -1.71
N TYR A 160 -13.52 -4.67 -3.02
CA TYR A 160 -14.61 -5.31 -3.75
C TYR A 160 -14.38 -6.82 -3.89
N GLN A 161 -15.48 -7.56 -4.06
CA GLN A 161 -15.51 -9.04 -4.12
C GLN A 161 -14.59 -9.67 -5.18
N LYS A 162 -14.18 -8.92 -6.21
CA LYS A 162 -13.36 -9.40 -7.34
C LYS A 162 -11.86 -9.05 -7.23
N TYR A 163 -11.30 -8.91 -6.03
CA TYR A 163 -9.90 -8.49 -5.83
C TYR A 163 -9.60 -7.12 -6.47
N GLN A 164 -10.64 -6.30 -6.55
CA GLN A 164 -10.60 -4.91 -6.97
C GLN A 164 -10.68 -4.06 -5.73
N VAL A 165 -9.96 -2.94 -5.73
CA VAL A 165 -9.96 -2.01 -4.62
C VAL A 165 -10.04 -0.61 -5.18
N LEU A 166 -10.99 0.17 -4.66
CA LEU A 166 -11.10 1.59 -4.96
C LEU A 166 -10.33 2.36 -3.89
N PHE A 167 -9.47 3.26 -4.35
CA PHE A 167 -8.81 4.22 -3.49
C PHE A 167 -9.69 5.47 -3.41
N LEU A 168 -10.25 5.75 -2.23
CA LEU A 168 -11.18 6.88 -2.05
C LEU A 168 -10.41 8.19 -1.92
N GLN A 169 -9.85 8.45 -0.75
CA GLN A 169 -8.94 9.57 -0.47
C GLN A 169 -8.38 9.36 0.94
N ILE A 170 -7.11 9.69 1.16
CA ILE A 170 -6.57 9.72 2.53
C ILE A 170 -7.10 10.99 3.20
N PHE A 171 -8.08 10.82 4.09
CA PHE A 171 -8.51 11.89 4.99
C PHE A 171 -7.54 11.97 6.16
N ILE A 172 -6.72 13.01 6.19
CA ILE A 172 -5.79 13.27 7.29
C ILE A 172 -6.43 14.17 8.37
N HIS A 173 -7.57 14.78 8.05
CA HIS A 173 -8.39 15.47 9.02
C HIS A 173 -9.28 14.46 9.76
N TRP A 174 -9.05 14.32 11.07
CA TRP A 174 -9.90 13.59 12.01
C TRP A 174 -11.21 14.36 12.25
N HIS A 175 -12.00 14.64 11.21
CA HIS A 175 -13.43 14.83 11.43
C HIS A 175 -14.06 13.44 11.45
N ILE A 176 -13.98 12.83 12.63
CA ILE A 176 -14.84 11.74 13.05
C ILE A 176 -16.28 12.25 12.90
N VAL A 177 -16.92 11.97 11.77
CA VAL A 177 -18.37 11.97 11.70
C VAL A 177 -18.79 10.60 12.21
N ILE A 178 -18.94 10.51 13.53
CA ILE A 178 -19.79 9.49 14.14
C ILE A 178 -21.22 9.84 13.69
N ILE A 179 -21.82 8.95 12.90
CA ILE A 179 -23.27 8.89 12.74
C ILE A 179 -23.83 8.21 13.99
#